data_AF-A0A2K3KHM6-F1
#
_entry.id   AF-A0A2K3KHM6-F1
#
_cell.length_a   1.000
_cell.length_b   1.000
_cell.length_c   1.000
_cell.angle_alpha   90.00
_cell.angle_beta   90.00
_cell.angle_gamma   90.00
#
_symmetry.space_group_name_H-M   'P 1'
#
loop_
_entity.id
_entity.type
_entity.pdbx_description
1 polymer ?
#
loop_
_entity_poly.entity_id
_entity_poly.type
_entity_poly.pdbx_seq_one_letter_code
_entity_poly.pdbx_strand_id
1 'polypeptide(L)'
;DLVAGRQLLHLSRYYSRKESLELFPTLAKEGNGRSLSGTVVYYDGQMNDSRLNVGLACTAALAGAAVLNHAEVVSLLKDDAGQRIIGARIRNNLTGQEFDTYAKVIVNATGPFCDGLRKMADKNAQEMIAPSSGVHITLPDYYSPKGMGLIVPKTKDGRVVFMLPWMGRTIAGTTDSSTSITYLPEPHEDEIQFILDAISDYLNVKVRRADVLSAWSGIRPLAVDPTAKNTESISRDHIVCEDYPGLVTITGGKWTTYRSMAEDAVNAAIKSG
;
A
#
# COMPACT_ATOMS: atom_id res chain seq x y z
N ASP A 1 -16.19 8.63 16.92
CA ASP A 1 -15.53 8.96 15.64
C ASP A 1 -16.54 9.70 14.78
N LEU A 2 -16.25 10.97 14.45
CA LEU A 2 -17.16 11.88 13.73
C LEU A 2 -17.35 11.46 12.26
N VAL A 3 -16.42 10.66 11.72
CA VAL A 3 -16.44 10.15 10.34
C VAL A 3 -17.19 8.81 10.26
N ALA A 4 -17.05 7.94 11.25
CA ALA A 4 -17.76 6.66 11.30
C ALA A 4 -19.24 6.80 11.71
N GLY A 5 -19.64 7.89 12.37
CA GLY A 5 -21.02 8.11 12.81
C GLY A 5 -21.57 6.94 13.64
N ARG A 6 -22.74 6.40 13.26
CA ARG A 6 -23.34 5.19 13.87
C ARG A 6 -22.81 3.88 13.29
N GLN A 7 -21.96 3.93 12.27
CA GLN A 7 -21.31 2.76 11.66
C GLN A 7 -20.01 2.42 12.39
N LEU A 8 -20.08 2.39 13.72
CA LEU A 8 -18.98 1.87 14.52
C LEU A 8 -18.88 0.36 14.26
N LEU A 9 -17.66 -0.10 13.96
CA LEU A 9 -17.36 -1.52 13.92
C LEU A 9 -17.74 -2.14 15.28
N HIS A 10 -18.22 -3.38 15.25
CA HIS A 10 -18.65 -4.07 16.46
C HIS A 10 -17.51 -4.20 17.48
N LEU A 11 -17.87 -4.24 18.77
CA LEU A 11 -16.89 -4.42 19.85
C LEU A 11 -16.16 -5.76 19.72
N SER A 12 -14.87 -5.75 20.03
CA SER A 12 -14.06 -6.96 20.12
C SER A 12 -14.62 -7.90 21.18
N ARG A 13 -14.56 -9.21 20.91
CA ARG A 13 -15.08 -10.24 21.80
C ARG A 13 -14.10 -11.40 21.94
N TYR A 14 -13.94 -11.86 23.16
CA TYR A 14 -13.26 -13.12 23.45
C TYR A 14 -14.20 -14.30 23.21
N TYR A 15 -13.68 -15.33 22.55
CA TYR A 15 -14.33 -16.61 22.34
C TYR A 15 -13.53 -17.71 23.01
N SER A 16 -14.21 -18.60 23.71
CA SER A 16 -13.63 -19.79 24.30
C SER A 16 -13.06 -20.71 23.23
N ARG A 17 -12.12 -21.60 23.60
CA ARG A 17 -11.57 -22.63 22.69
C ARG A 17 -12.64 -23.34 21.84
N LYS A 18 -13.77 -23.72 22.45
CA LYS A 18 -14.84 -24.44 21.74
C LYS A 18 -15.46 -23.54 20.66
N GLU A 19 -15.86 -22.33 21.03
CA GLU A 19 -16.47 -21.37 20.10
C GLU A 19 -15.49 -20.98 18.98
N SER A 20 -14.20 -20.79 19.30
CA SER A 20 -13.16 -20.48 18.30
C SER A 20 -13.04 -21.57 17.23
N LEU A 21 -13.11 -22.85 17.62
CA LEU A 21 -13.02 -23.98 16.68
C LEU A 21 -14.31 -24.17 15.88
N GLU A 22 -15.47 -23.76 16.40
CA GLU A 22 -16.73 -23.74 15.65
C GLU A 22 -16.72 -22.62 14.60
N LEU A 23 -16.19 -21.45 14.95
CA LEU A 23 -16.10 -20.30 14.04
C LEU A 23 -15.00 -20.44 12.99
N PHE A 24 -13.87 -21.05 13.35
CA PHE A 24 -12.70 -21.23 12.49
C PHE A 24 -12.23 -22.71 12.52
N PRO A 25 -12.90 -23.61 11.78
CA PRO A 25 -12.67 -25.06 11.89
C PRO A 25 -11.26 -25.53 11.53
N THR A 26 -10.54 -24.77 10.69
CA THR A 26 -9.16 -25.07 10.30
C THR A 26 -8.12 -24.61 11.32
N LEU A 27 -8.52 -23.95 12.41
CA LEU A 27 -7.61 -23.49 13.45
C LEU A 27 -6.95 -24.68 14.18
N ALA A 28 -5.64 -24.57 14.43
CA ALA A 28 -4.89 -25.56 15.17
C ALA A 28 -5.39 -25.66 16.63
N LYS A 29 -5.61 -26.89 17.10
CA LYS A 29 -5.96 -27.15 18.53
C LYS A 29 -4.74 -27.04 19.45
N GLU A 30 -3.58 -27.35 18.89
CA GLU A 30 -2.26 -27.33 19.51
C GLU A 30 -1.26 -26.85 18.46
N GLY A 31 -0.31 -26.01 18.86
CA GLY A 31 0.74 -25.47 17.98
C GLY A 31 1.92 -25.00 18.82
N ASN A 32 3.14 -25.26 18.37
CA ASN A 32 4.37 -24.86 19.07
C ASN A 32 4.41 -25.27 20.55
N GLY A 33 3.95 -26.50 20.85
CA GLY A 33 3.92 -27.06 22.21
C GLY A 33 2.88 -26.43 23.14
N ARG A 34 1.93 -25.66 22.62
CA ARG A 34 0.87 -24.99 23.38
C ARG A 34 -0.50 -25.35 22.85
N SER A 35 -1.48 -25.47 23.75
CA SER A 35 -2.88 -25.67 23.38
C SER A 35 -3.61 -24.33 23.23
N LEU A 36 -4.55 -24.25 22.28
CA LEU A 36 -5.41 -23.09 22.09
C LEU A 36 -6.29 -22.84 23.33
N SER A 37 -6.18 -21.67 23.96
CA SER A 37 -7.05 -21.26 25.07
C SER A 37 -8.36 -20.61 24.61
N GLY A 38 -8.32 -19.90 23.48
CA GLY A 38 -9.43 -19.13 22.90
C GLY A 38 -8.92 -18.13 21.87
N THR A 39 -9.82 -17.30 21.34
CA THR A 39 -9.49 -16.27 20.35
C THR A 39 -10.12 -14.92 20.72
N VAL A 40 -9.51 -13.83 20.25
CA VAL A 40 -10.13 -12.51 20.27
C VAL A 40 -10.52 -12.16 18.84
N VAL A 41 -11.80 -11.90 18.62
CA VAL A 41 -12.32 -11.43 17.34
C VAL A 41 -12.58 -9.95 17.43
N TYR A 42 -12.07 -9.20 16.45
CA TYR A 42 -12.36 -7.80 16.24
C TYR A 42 -12.74 -7.58 14.77
N TYR A 43 -13.21 -6.39 14.45
CA TYR A 43 -13.72 -6.04 13.14
C TYR A 43 -12.84 -4.96 12.53
N ASP A 44 -12.64 -5.04 11.21
CA ASP A 44 -11.83 -4.11 10.43
C ASP A 44 -12.47 -3.89 9.05
N GLY A 45 -12.01 -2.86 8.33
CA GLY A 45 -12.44 -2.54 6.98
C GLY A 45 -11.74 -3.41 5.93
N GLN A 46 -12.48 -3.83 4.91
CA GLN A 46 -11.94 -4.46 3.72
C GLN A 46 -12.36 -3.66 2.49
N MET A 47 -11.44 -3.46 1.55
CA MET A 47 -11.71 -2.69 0.34
C MET A 47 -11.04 -3.32 -0.88
N ASN A 48 -11.58 -3.03 -2.06
CA ASN A 48 -10.90 -3.29 -3.33
C ASN A 48 -10.14 -2.02 -3.72
N ASP A 49 -8.83 -2.03 -3.47
CA ASP A 49 -7.92 -0.91 -3.71
C ASP A 49 -7.95 -0.43 -5.17
N SER A 50 -7.83 -1.35 -6.13
CA SER A 50 -7.83 -1.02 -7.56
C SER A 50 -9.14 -0.37 -8.01
N ARG A 51 -10.29 -0.89 -7.54
CA ARG A 51 -11.60 -0.30 -7.86
C ARG A 51 -11.81 1.04 -7.18
N LEU A 52 -11.33 1.21 -5.95
CA LEU A 52 -11.37 2.49 -5.27
C LEU A 52 -10.53 3.53 -6.04
N ASN A 53 -9.32 3.16 -6.47
CA ASN A 53 -8.44 4.04 -7.23
C ASN A 53 -9.09 4.54 -8.53
N VAL A 54 -9.66 3.62 -9.32
CA VAL A 54 -10.40 3.98 -10.54
C VAL A 54 -11.64 4.84 -10.20
N GLY A 55 -12.36 4.50 -9.14
CA GLY A 55 -13.51 5.27 -8.67
C GLY A 55 -13.16 6.72 -8.30
N LEU A 56 -11.99 6.96 -7.70
CA LEU A 56 -11.49 8.30 -7.41
C LEU A 56 -11.22 9.09 -8.70
N ALA A 57 -10.54 8.48 -9.66
CA ALA A 57 -10.26 9.10 -10.96
C ALA A 57 -11.55 9.44 -11.72
N CYS A 58 -12.53 8.53 -11.74
CA CYS A 58 -13.84 8.79 -12.36
C CYS A 58 -14.60 9.91 -11.65
N THR A 59 -14.58 9.95 -10.31
CA THR A 59 -15.21 11.03 -9.53
C THR A 59 -14.58 12.39 -9.84
N ALA A 60 -13.24 12.44 -9.97
CA ALA A 60 -12.54 13.66 -10.36
C ALA A 60 -12.97 14.14 -11.77
N ALA A 61 -13.10 13.22 -12.73
CA ALA A 61 -13.58 13.53 -14.08
C ALA A 61 -15.03 14.06 -14.07
N LEU A 62 -15.91 13.47 -13.27
CA LEU A 62 -17.28 13.96 -13.08
C LEU A 62 -17.33 15.36 -12.46
N ALA A 63 -16.35 15.70 -11.63
CA ALA A 63 -16.18 17.04 -11.07
C ALA A 63 -15.50 18.04 -12.03
N GLY A 64 -15.17 17.62 -13.27
CA GLY A 64 -14.61 18.49 -14.31
C GLY A 64 -13.09 18.41 -14.47
N ALA A 65 -12.40 17.50 -13.78
CA ALA A 65 -10.96 17.31 -14.00
C ALA A 65 -10.68 16.59 -15.33
N ALA A 66 -9.63 17.02 -16.04
CA ALA A 66 -9.06 16.23 -17.12
C ALA A 66 -8.23 15.08 -16.54
N VAL A 67 -8.55 13.84 -16.92
CA VAL A 67 -7.88 12.63 -16.42
C VAL A 67 -7.38 11.81 -17.59
N LEU A 68 -6.09 11.45 -17.55
CA LEU A 68 -5.44 10.63 -18.57
C LEU A 68 -4.68 9.47 -17.91
N ASN A 69 -4.82 8.26 -18.47
CA ASN A 69 -3.94 7.13 -18.21
C ASN A 69 -3.01 6.92 -19.42
N HIS A 70 -1.98 6.07 -19.27
CA HIS A 70 -0.94 5.87 -20.29
C HIS A 70 -0.27 7.19 -20.74
N ALA A 71 -0.23 8.19 -19.86
CA ALA A 71 0.35 9.50 -20.06
C ALA A 71 1.52 9.67 -19.08
N GLU A 72 2.74 9.59 -19.59
CA GLU A 72 3.96 9.61 -18.80
C GLU A 72 4.59 11.01 -18.80
N VAL A 73 4.91 11.53 -17.62
CA VAL A 73 5.74 12.74 -17.52
C VAL A 73 7.19 12.36 -17.82
N VAL A 74 7.73 12.87 -18.92
CA VAL A 74 9.11 12.58 -19.36
C VAL A 74 10.10 13.69 -18.99
N SER A 75 9.62 14.92 -18.81
CA SER A 75 10.40 16.03 -18.26
C SER A 75 9.52 17.12 -17.66
N LEU A 76 10.07 17.90 -16.72
CA LEU A 76 9.42 19.08 -16.18
C LEU A 76 9.82 20.35 -16.95
N LEU A 77 8.88 21.27 -17.13
CA LEU A 77 9.09 22.56 -17.77
C LEU A 77 9.34 23.62 -16.70
N LYS A 78 10.38 24.43 -16.90
CA LYS A 78 10.74 25.54 -16.01
C LYS A 78 10.39 26.87 -16.65
N ASP A 79 10.17 27.89 -15.83
CA ASP A 79 10.09 29.28 -16.30
C ASP A 79 11.42 29.76 -16.92
N ASP A 80 11.40 30.92 -17.57
CA ASP A 80 12.56 31.47 -18.27
C ASP A 80 13.76 31.69 -17.33
N ALA A 81 13.50 32.00 -16.06
CA ALA A 81 14.53 32.15 -15.04
C ALA A 81 15.07 30.81 -14.52
N GLY A 82 14.42 29.70 -14.85
CA GLY A 82 14.74 28.37 -14.34
C GLY A 82 14.45 28.19 -12.86
N GLN A 83 13.70 29.09 -12.21
CA GLN A 83 13.47 29.11 -10.77
C GLN A 83 12.20 28.37 -10.35
N ARG A 84 11.26 28.14 -11.28
CA ARG A 84 9.96 27.55 -10.98
C ARG A 84 9.55 26.48 -11.99
N ILE A 85 8.95 25.39 -11.52
CA ILE A 85 8.25 24.44 -12.38
C ILE A 85 6.89 25.02 -12.80
N ILE A 86 6.63 25.06 -14.10
CA ILE A 86 5.42 25.67 -14.69
C ILE A 86 4.63 24.71 -15.59
N GLY A 87 5.10 23.48 -15.72
CA GLY A 87 4.50 22.51 -16.63
C GLY A 87 5.28 21.21 -16.73
N ALA A 88 4.82 20.33 -17.60
CA ALA A 88 5.45 19.05 -17.88
C ALA A 88 5.32 18.69 -19.37
N ARG A 89 6.33 18.00 -19.89
CA ARG A 89 6.23 17.27 -21.15
C ARG A 89 5.69 15.89 -20.87
N ILE A 90 4.62 15.53 -21.58
CA ILE A 90 3.90 14.28 -21.42
C ILE A 90 4.03 13.45 -22.70
N ARG A 91 4.35 12.17 -22.55
CA ARG A 91 4.32 11.17 -23.61
C ARG A 91 3.06 10.33 -23.51
N ASN A 92 2.32 10.22 -24.62
CA ASN A 92 1.28 9.21 -24.78
C ASN A 92 1.94 7.86 -25.09
N ASN A 93 1.89 6.93 -24.14
CA ASN A 93 2.55 5.63 -24.27
C ASN A 93 1.85 4.67 -25.25
N LEU A 94 0.67 5.02 -25.77
CA LEU A 94 -0.01 4.26 -26.81
C LEU A 94 0.44 4.67 -28.22
N THR A 95 0.81 5.94 -28.43
CA THR A 95 1.15 6.49 -29.76
C THR A 95 2.61 6.96 -29.89
N GLY A 96 3.30 7.16 -28.77
CA GLY A 96 4.63 7.76 -28.70
C GLY A 96 4.65 9.28 -28.89
N GLN A 97 3.50 9.93 -29.11
CA GLN A 97 3.44 11.38 -29.28
C GLN A 97 3.70 12.10 -27.96
N GLU A 98 4.44 13.20 -28.02
CA GLU A 98 4.75 14.05 -26.88
C GLU A 98 4.08 15.42 -27.03
N PHE A 99 3.62 15.99 -25.92
CA PHE A 99 3.02 17.31 -25.86
C PHE A 99 3.32 17.98 -24.51
N ASP A 100 3.30 19.31 -24.50
CA ASP A 100 3.54 20.11 -23.31
C ASP A 100 2.20 20.49 -22.65
N THR A 101 2.16 20.44 -21.32
CA THR A 101 1.06 20.97 -20.52
C THR A 101 1.60 21.93 -19.47
N TYR A 102 0.82 22.97 -19.18
CA TYR A 102 1.18 24.02 -18.22
C TYR A 102 0.24 24.00 -17.02
N ALA A 103 0.80 24.26 -15.85
CA ALA A 103 0.07 24.33 -14.59
C ALA A 103 0.74 25.35 -13.67
N LYS A 104 -0.04 25.98 -12.79
CA LYS A 104 0.52 26.88 -11.77
C LYS A 104 1.37 26.14 -10.74
N VAL A 105 0.93 24.93 -10.40
CA VAL A 105 1.56 24.01 -9.46
C VAL A 105 1.44 22.60 -9.99
N ILE A 106 2.50 21.80 -9.80
CA ILE A 106 2.53 20.37 -10.08
C ILE A 106 2.60 19.62 -8.75
N VAL A 107 1.72 18.62 -8.59
CA VAL A 107 1.75 17.70 -7.45
C VAL A 107 2.34 16.37 -7.89
N ASN A 108 3.50 16.02 -7.34
CA ASN A 108 4.14 14.72 -7.47
C ASN A 108 3.53 13.73 -6.48
N ALA A 109 2.64 12.86 -6.96
CA ALA A 109 2.04 11.76 -6.19
C ALA A 109 2.38 10.39 -6.79
N THR A 110 3.63 10.22 -7.27
CA THR A 110 4.06 9.04 -8.05
C THR A 110 4.50 7.83 -7.19
N GLY A 111 4.13 7.82 -5.91
CA GLY A 111 4.39 6.70 -4.99
C GLY A 111 5.87 6.31 -4.94
N PRO A 112 6.25 5.03 -5.20
CA PRO A 112 7.66 4.60 -5.16
C PRO A 112 8.52 5.22 -6.27
N PHE A 113 7.94 5.98 -7.21
CA PHE A 113 8.68 6.69 -8.25
C PHE A 113 8.92 8.17 -7.93
N CYS A 114 8.57 8.64 -6.71
CA CYS A 114 8.60 10.06 -6.35
C CYS A 114 9.98 10.71 -6.56
N ASP A 115 11.06 10.02 -6.21
CA ASP A 115 12.42 10.52 -6.35
C ASP A 115 12.84 10.64 -7.81
N GLY A 116 12.32 9.78 -8.70
CA GLY A 116 12.56 9.89 -10.13
C GLY A 116 12.07 11.22 -10.68
N LEU A 117 10.84 11.63 -10.31
CA LEU A 117 10.28 12.91 -10.73
C LEU A 117 10.98 14.10 -10.07
N ARG A 118 11.30 14.02 -8.77
CA ARG A 118 12.05 15.09 -8.06
C ARG A 118 13.40 15.36 -8.70
N LYS A 119 14.11 14.31 -9.09
CA LYS A 119 15.41 14.41 -9.78
C LYS A 119 15.33 15.01 -11.19
N MET A 120 14.15 15.06 -11.81
CA MET A 120 13.93 15.83 -13.05
C MET A 120 13.95 17.35 -12.80
N ALA A 121 13.52 17.80 -11.61
CA ALA A 121 13.56 19.21 -11.22
C ALA A 121 14.95 19.61 -10.72
N ASP A 122 15.53 18.80 -9.83
CA ASP A 122 16.88 18.99 -9.28
C ASP A 122 17.61 17.65 -9.16
N LYS A 123 18.69 17.49 -9.94
CA LYS A 123 19.51 16.26 -9.96
C LYS A 123 20.16 15.96 -8.60
N ASN A 124 20.30 16.95 -7.73
CA ASN A 124 20.92 16.80 -6.42
C ASN A 124 19.90 16.52 -5.30
N ALA A 125 18.61 16.39 -5.64
CA ALA A 125 17.56 16.06 -4.68
C ALA A 125 17.93 14.76 -3.93
N GLN A 126 17.99 14.86 -2.60
CA GLN A 126 18.24 13.72 -1.72
C GLN A 126 17.06 12.75 -1.78
N GLU A 127 17.34 11.46 -1.82
CA GLU A 127 16.31 10.44 -1.82
C GLU A 127 15.49 10.51 -0.52
N MET A 128 14.18 10.30 -0.66
CA MET A 128 13.25 10.37 0.47
C MET A 128 12.38 9.12 0.58
N ILE A 129 12.65 8.09 -0.21
CA ILE A 129 11.97 6.80 -0.11
C ILE A 129 12.95 5.64 0.13
N ALA A 130 12.58 4.78 1.07
CA ALA A 130 13.17 3.47 1.27
C ALA A 130 12.21 2.40 0.71
N PRO A 131 12.37 1.97 -0.55
CA PRO A 131 11.48 1.00 -1.17
C PRO A 131 11.50 -0.37 -0.46
N SER A 132 10.32 -0.87 -0.11
CA SER A 132 10.13 -2.21 0.47
C SER A 132 9.11 -3.00 -0.35
N SER A 133 9.47 -4.21 -0.76
CA SER A 133 8.57 -5.16 -1.42
C SER A 133 7.70 -5.90 -0.41
N GLY A 134 6.49 -6.25 -0.86
CA GLY A 134 5.57 -7.07 -0.07
C GLY A 134 4.76 -8.00 -0.95
N VAL A 135 4.85 -9.29 -0.64
CA VAL A 135 4.19 -10.37 -1.37
C VAL A 135 2.91 -10.80 -0.66
N HIS A 136 1.90 -11.11 -1.47
CA HIS A 136 0.72 -11.84 -1.04
C HIS A 136 0.48 -13.05 -1.94
N ILE A 137 -0.16 -14.06 -1.38
CA ILE A 137 -0.59 -15.27 -2.09
C ILE A 137 -2.10 -15.46 -2.00
N THR A 138 -2.67 -16.08 -3.01
CA THR A 138 -4.06 -16.53 -3.02
C THR A 138 -4.13 -18.03 -2.81
N LEU A 139 -4.98 -18.45 -1.87
CA LEU A 139 -5.22 -19.83 -1.46
C LEU A 139 -6.71 -20.19 -1.67
N PRO A 140 -7.06 -21.48 -1.73
CA PRO A 140 -8.42 -21.96 -1.72
C PRO A 140 -9.24 -21.42 -0.55
N ASP A 141 -10.56 -21.37 -0.73
CA ASP A 141 -11.50 -20.85 0.27
C ASP A 141 -11.51 -21.62 1.60
N TYR A 142 -11.18 -22.91 1.60
CA TYR A 142 -11.14 -23.70 2.83
C TYR A 142 -10.09 -23.22 3.85
N TYR A 143 -9.16 -22.35 3.46
CA TYR A 143 -8.17 -21.77 4.38
C TYR A 143 -8.80 -20.75 5.36
N SER A 144 -9.87 -20.05 4.98
CA SER A 144 -10.55 -19.10 5.86
C SER A 144 -12.08 -19.19 5.74
N PRO A 145 -12.82 -19.23 6.86
CA PRO A 145 -14.27 -19.18 6.83
C PRO A 145 -14.80 -17.88 6.21
N LYS A 146 -16.04 -17.90 5.73
CA LYS A 146 -16.67 -16.73 5.12
C LYS A 146 -16.80 -15.59 6.13
N GLY A 147 -16.25 -14.42 5.80
CA GLY A 147 -16.38 -13.21 6.61
C GLY A 147 -15.46 -13.15 7.83
N MET A 148 -14.55 -14.10 8.01
CA MET A 148 -13.59 -14.08 9.11
C MET A 148 -12.21 -14.54 8.63
N GLY A 149 -11.21 -13.72 8.93
CA GLY A 149 -9.81 -14.04 8.69
C GLY A 149 -9.07 -14.39 9.99
N LEU A 150 -7.78 -14.69 9.84
CA LEU A 150 -6.87 -14.94 10.94
C LEU A 150 -5.71 -13.96 10.87
N ILE A 151 -5.24 -13.55 12.04
CA ILE A 151 -3.98 -12.84 12.21
C ILE A 151 -3.03 -13.81 12.88
N VAL A 152 -1.89 -14.03 12.25
CA VAL A 152 -0.74 -14.72 12.80
C VAL A 152 0.11 -13.64 13.48
N PRO A 153 0.02 -13.49 14.81
CA PRO A 153 0.57 -12.33 15.51
C PRO A 153 2.09 -12.40 15.68
N LYS A 154 2.68 -13.59 15.51
CA LYS A 154 4.12 -13.80 15.67
C LYS A 154 4.57 -14.95 14.76
N THR A 155 5.11 -14.58 13.61
CA THR A 155 5.90 -15.49 12.79
C THR A 155 7.29 -15.73 13.42
N LYS A 156 8.09 -16.63 12.83
CA LYS A 156 9.43 -17.00 13.35
C LYS A 156 10.37 -15.79 13.52
N ASP A 157 10.21 -14.76 12.69
CA ASP A 157 11.02 -13.54 12.74
C ASP A 157 10.31 -12.35 13.43
N GLY A 158 9.13 -12.58 14.02
CA GLY A 158 8.38 -11.55 14.76
C GLY A 158 7.46 -10.68 13.90
N ARG A 159 7.37 -10.92 12.57
CA ARG A 159 6.39 -10.25 11.71
C ARG A 159 4.97 -10.79 11.93
N VAL A 160 3.99 -10.02 11.45
CA VAL A 160 2.56 -10.38 11.43
C VAL A 160 2.16 -10.80 10.03
N VAL A 161 1.44 -11.91 9.91
CA VAL A 161 0.82 -12.35 8.66
C VAL A 161 -0.70 -12.38 8.84
N PHE A 162 -1.42 -11.85 7.87
CA PHE A 162 -2.86 -11.89 7.76
C PHE A 162 -3.25 -13.02 6.80
N MET A 163 -4.36 -13.67 7.10
CA MET A 163 -5.02 -14.64 6.23
C MET A 163 -6.51 -14.26 6.16
N LEU A 164 -6.92 -13.60 5.09
CA LEU A 164 -8.21 -12.93 4.99
C LEU A 164 -9.05 -13.50 3.83
N PRO A 165 -10.36 -13.73 4.01
CA PRO A 165 -11.23 -14.14 2.91
C PRO A 165 -11.38 -12.99 1.90
N TRP A 166 -11.28 -13.30 0.60
CA TRP A 166 -11.44 -12.35 -0.49
C TRP A 166 -12.04 -13.02 -1.72
N MET A 167 -13.17 -12.50 -2.21
CA MET A 167 -13.83 -12.94 -3.47
C MET A 167 -13.96 -14.48 -3.63
N GLY A 168 -14.30 -15.18 -2.55
CA GLY A 168 -14.46 -16.64 -2.57
C GLY A 168 -13.14 -17.42 -2.55
N ARG A 169 -12.04 -16.78 -2.12
CA ARG A 169 -10.71 -17.36 -1.88
C ARG A 169 -10.15 -16.79 -0.58
N THR A 170 -8.93 -17.14 -0.24
CA THR A 170 -8.21 -16.61 0.91
C THR A 170 -6.92 -15.92 0.44
N ILE A 171 -6.68 -14.70 0.90
CA ILE A 171 -5.40 -13.99 0.68
C ILE A 171 -4.56 -14.16 1.94
N ALA A 172 -3.30 -14.56 1.79
CA ALA A 172 -2.33 -14.59 2.88
C ALA A 172 -1.13 -13.69 2.57
N GLY A 173 -0.64 -12.95 3.57
CA GLY A 173 0.49 -12.04 3.43
C GLY A 173 0.68 -11.16 4.67
N THR A 174 1.72 -10.35 4.77
CA THR A 174 2.66 -9.99 3.71
C THR A 174 4.10 -10.14 4.19
N THR A 175 5.03 -10.20 3.24
CA THR A 175 6.46 -10.02 3.47
C THR A 175 6.85 -8.54 3.52
N ASP A 176 8.09 -8.31 3.92
CA ASP A 176 8.75 -7.00 4.00
C ASP A 176 10.23 -7.21 3.70
N SER A 177 10.65 -6.84 2.49
CA SER A 177 12.00 -7.05 1.98
C SER A 177 12.47 -5.80 1.22
N SER A 178 13.66 -5.30 1.51
CA SER A 178 14.25 -4.19 0.74
C SER A 178 14.32 -4.55 -0.75
N THR A 179 13.98 -3.61 -1.63
CA THR A 179 13.90 -3.86 -3.08
C THR A 179 14.37 -2.65 -3.89
N SER A 180 14.81 -2.88 -5.12
CA SER A 180 14.90 -1.80 -6.11
C SER A 180 13.51 -1.42 -6.62
N ILE A 181 13.38 -0.18 -7.10
CA ILE A 181 12.16 0.31 -7.75
C ILE A 181 12.10 -0.27 -9.16
N THR A 182 10.97 -0.91 -9.49
CA THR A 182 10.67 -1.46 -10.81
C THR A 182 9.18 -1.30 -11.11
N TYR A 183 8.83 -1.19 -12.39
CA TYR A 183 7.45 -1.21 -12.84
C TYR A 183 6.80 -2.60 -12.73
N LEU A 184 7.62 -3.65 -12.65
CA LEU A 184 7.18 -5.05 -12.63
C LEU A 184 7.77 -5.77 -11.42
N PRO A 185 7.34 -5.45 -10.19
CA PRO A 185 7.75 -6.20 -9.01
C PRO A 185 7.18 -7.62 -9.07
N GLU A 186 8.03 -8.61 -8.84
CA GLU A 186 7.66 -10.02 -8.89
C GLU A 186 7.78 -10.65 -7.50
N PRO A 187 6.87 -11.55 -7.12
CA PRO A 187 7.00 -12.30 -5.88
C PRO A 187 8.09 -13.37 -5.99
N HIS A 188 8.94 -13.49 -4.97
CA HIS A 188 9.96 -14.53 -4.91
C HIS A 188 9.46 -15.79 -4.18
N GLU A 189 10.01 -16.96 -4.53
CA GLU A 189 9.58 -18.26 -3.97
C GLU A 189 9.90 -18.40 -2.47
N ASP A 190 10.98 -17.78 -1.99
CA ASP A 190 11.32 -17.72 -0.56
C ASP A 190 10.29 -16.90 0.24
N GLU A 191 9.79 -15.81 -0.33
CA GLU A 191 8.71 -15.01 0.25
C GLU A 191 7.37 -15.77 0.28
N ILE A 192 7.06 -16.51 -0.79
CA ILE A 192 5.88 -17.40 -0.83
C ILE A 192 6.01 -18.48 0.25
N GLN A 193 7.18 -19.13 0.34
CA GLN A 193 7.43 -20.17 1.33
C GLN A 193 7.36 -19.62 2.76
N PHE A 194 7.86 -18.40 2.99
CA PHE A 194 7.73 -17.72 4.27
C PHE A 194 6.26 -17.58 4.70
N ILE A 195 5.37 -17.15 3.79
CA ILE A 195 3.95 -17.00 4.09
C ILE A 195 3.32 -18.37 4.42
N LEU A 196 3.64 -19.41 3.65
CA LEU A 196 3.13 -20.76 3.88
C LEU A 196 3.58 -21.32 5.24
N ASP A 197 4.85 -21.15 5.57
CA ASP A 197 5.43 -21.57 6.85
C ASP A 197 4.78 -20.81 8.02
N ALA A 198 4.57 -19.50 7.85
CA ALA A 198 3.97 -18.64 8.86
C ALA A 198 2.55 -19.08 9.25
N ILE A 199 1.73 -19.49 8.28
CA ILE A 199 0.35 -19.91 8.55
C ILE A 199 0.25 -21.38 8.97
N SER A 200 1.24 -22.22 8.64
CA SER A 200 1.16 -23.68 8.88
C SER A 200 1.00 -24.05 10.35
N ASP A 201 1.69 -23.36 11.26
CA ASP A 201 1.62 -23.66 12.70
C ASP A 201 0.26 -23.33 13.33
N TYR A 202 -0.53 -22.50 12.65
CA TYR A 202 -1.82 -22.00 13.13
C TYR A 202 -3.00 -22.78 12.58
N LEU A 203 -2.75 -23.72 11.66
CA LEU A 203 -3.79 -24.47 10.97
C LEU A 203 -3.67 -25.96 11.25
N ASN A 204 -4.81 -26.65 11.30
CA ASN A 204 -4.89 -28.11 11.40
C ASN A 204 -4.94 -28.81 10.03
N VAL A 205 -4.92 -28.03 8.94
CA VAL A 205 -4.83 -28.51 7.57
C VAL A 205 -3.38 -28.46 7.08
N LYS A 206 -3.00 -29.39 6.21
CA LYS A 206 -1.67 -29.38 5.61
C LYS A 206 -1.55 -28.22 4.62
N VAL A 207 -0.72 -27.23 4.96
CA VAL A 207 -0.39 -26.11 4.08
C VAL A 207 0.61 -26.56 3.02
N ARG A 208 0.32 -26.30 1.74
CA ARG A 208 1.11 -26.81 0.61
C ARG A 208 1.36 -25.71 -0.41
N ARG A 209 2.57 -25.69 -0.97
CA ARG A 209 2.90 -24.81 -2.11
C ARG A 209 1.97 -25.01 -3.32
N ALA A 210 1.49 -26.25 -3.53
CA ALA A 210 0.54 -26.59 -4.59
C ALA A 210 -0.86 -25.98 -4.40
N ASP A 211 -1.18 -25.49 -3.19
CA ASP A 211 -2.44 -24.80 -2.93
C ASP A 211 -2.36 -23.31 -3.32
N VAL A 212 -1.18 -22.77 -3.67
CA VAL A 212 -1.05 -21.37 -4.10
C VAL A 212 -1.59 -21.21 -5.53
N LEU A 213 -2.68 -20.47 -5.66
CA LEU A 213 -3.38 -20.23 -6.93
C LEU A 213 -2.78 -19.05 -7.71
N SER A 214 -2.28 -18.04 -7.00
CA SER A 214 -1.61 -16.87 -7.56
C SER A 214 -0.79 -16.16 -6.49
N ALA A 215 0.18 -15.35 -6.90
CA ALA A 215 0.95 -14.48 -6.03
C ALA A 215 1.17 -13.13 -6.72
N TRP A 216 1.28 -12.06 -5.94
CA TRP A 216 1.66 -10.74 -6.45
C TRP A 216 2.56 -10.01 -5.45
N SER A 217 3.35 -9.08 -5.98
CA SER A 217 4.23 -8.21 -5.20
C SER A 217 3.86 -6.74 -5.45
N GLY A 218 4.13 -5.90 -4.45
CA GLY A 218 3.99 -4.45 -4.55
C GLY A 218 5.11 -3.75 -3.80
N ILE A 219 5.44 -2.53 -4.21
CA ILE A 219 6.50 -1.71 -3.60
C ILE A 219 5.86 -0.63 -2.73
N ARG A 220 6.25 -0.60 -1.45
CA ARG A 220 5.87 0.41 -0.47
C ARG A 220 6.82 1.60 -0.56
N PRO A 221 6.32 2.84 -0.76
CA PRO A 221 7.14 4.03 -0.73
C PRO A 221 7.35 4.48 0.72
N LEU A 222 8.21 3.81 1.48
CA LEU A 222 8.41 4.19 2.88
C LEU A 222 9.15 5.52 2.96
N ALA A 223 8.49 6.56 3.47
CA ALA A 223 9.05 7.89 3.49
C ALA A 223 10.15 8.00 4.56
N VAL A 224 11.29 8.54 4.16
CA VAL A 224 12.40 8.89 5.05
C VAL A 224 12.46 10.40 5.08
N ASP A 225 12.43 10.99 6.27
CA ASP A 225 12.65 12.42 6.43
C ASP A 225 14.14 12.72 6.17
N PRO A 226 14.50 13.44 5.09
CA PRO A 226 15.90 13.74 4.78
C PRO A 226 16.54 14.69 5.79
N THR A 227 15.76 15.33 6.67
CA THR A 227 16.24 16.20 7.76
C THR A 227 16.42 15.47 9.10
N ALA A 228 15.96 14.22 9.19
CA ALA A 228 16.09 13.42 10.41
C ALA A 228 17.54 12.97 10.63
N LYS A 229 18.09 13.24 11.82
CA LYS A 229 19.47 12.89 12.19
C LYS A 229 19.71 11.39 12.42
N ASN A 230 18.64 10.59 12.52
CA ASN A 230 18.70 9.15 12.74
C ASN A 230 17.97 8.40 11.61
N THR A 231 18.67 7.50 10.92
CA THR A 231 18.16 6.66 9.83
C THR A 231 17.15 5.59 10.28
N GLU A 232 16.88 5.47 11.58
CA GLU A 232 15.90 4.56 12.16
C GLU A 232 14.45 5.11 12.14
N SER A 233 14.26 6.40 11.86
CA SER A 233 12.93 7.00 11.74
C SER A 233 12.40 6.92 10.31
N ILE A 234 12.22 5.70 9.80
CA ILE A 234 11.32 5.50 8.66
C ILE A 234 9.93 5.90 9.16
N SER A 235 9.45 7.06 8.72
CA SER A 235 8.13 7.54 9.11
C SER A 235 7.08 6.64 8.47
N ARG A 236 6.18 6.09 9.29
CA ARG A 236 5.00 5.38 8.78
C ARG A 236 3.88 6.34 8.33
N ASP A 237 4.11 7.65 8.47
CA ASP A 237 3.21 8.70 8.03
C ASP A 237 3.58 9.18 6.62
N HIS A 238 2.74 10.06 6.06
CA HIS A 238 3.03 10.71 4.78
C HIS A 238 3.87 11.97 4.99
N ILE A 239 4.58 12.37 3.94
CA ILE A 239 5.33 13.63 3.87
C ILE A 239 4.73 14.47 2.74
N VAL A 240 4.54 15.76 3.00
CA VAL A 240 4.22 16.77 1.99
C VAL A 240 5.28 17.86 2.05
N CYS A 241 5.98 18.11 0.95
CA CYS A 241 7.01 19.13 0.85
C CYS A 241 7.01 19.82 -0.53
N GLU A 242 7.64 20.98 -0.61
CA GLU A 242 7.94 21.67 -1.87
C GLU A 242 9.45 21.84 -1.96
N ASP A 243 10.13 20.87 -2.58
CA ASP A 243 11.60 20.88 -2.69
C ASP A 243 12.09 21.80 -3.81
N TYR A 244 11.22 22.08 -4.78
CA TYR A 244 11.48 23.00 -5.88
C TYR A 244 10.25 23.90 -6.08
N PRO A 245 10.41 25.22 -6.24
CA PRO A 245 9.25 26.10 -6.42
C PRO A 245 8.33 25.63 -7.55
N GLY A 246 7.04 25.48 -7.27
CA GLY A 246 6.03 24.98 -8.20
C GLY A 246 5.89 23.45 -8.27
N LEU A 247 6.70 22.69 -7.51
CA LEU A 247 6.63 21.23 -7.42
C LEU A 247 6.39 20.78 -5.97
N VAL A 248 5.14 20.49 -5.65
CA VAL A 248 4.73 19.89 -4.37
C VAL A 248 4.85 18.37 -4.49
N THR A 249 5.52 17.71 -3.55
CA THR A 249 5.61 16.25 -3.48
C THR A 249 4.80 15.72 -2.31
N ILE A 250 4.05 14.65 -2.55
CA ILE A 250 3.46 13.80 -1.51
C ILE A 250 3.92 12.36 -1.67
N THR A 251 4.45 11.78 -0.59
CA THR A 251 4.92 10.38 -0.56
C THR A 251 4.71 9.76 0.83
N GLY A 252 4.87 8.44 0.93
CA GLY A 252 4.56 7.70 2.16
C GLY A 252 3.07 7.51 2.39
N GLY A 253 2.71 7.38 3.67
CA GLY A 253 1.34 7.16 4.10
C GLY A 253 0.76 5.79 3.73
N LYS A 254 -0.57 5.69 3.83
CA LYS A 254 -1.32 4.46 3.63
C LYS A 254 -2.60 4.73 2.86
N TRP A 255 -3.11 3.69 2.21
CA TRP A 255 -4.44 3.72 1.60
C TRP A 255 -5.53 4.18 2.57
N THR A 256 -5.47 3.80 3.84
CA THR A 256 -6.50 4.19 4.82
C THR A 256 -6.50 5.69 5.14
N THR A 257 -5.39 6.38 4.92
CA THR A 257 -5.23 7.82 5.21
C THR A 257 -5.23 8.69 3.95
N TYR A 258 -5.49 8.10 2.77
CA TYR A 258 -5.39 8.78 1.47
C TYR A 258 -6.17 10.10 1.39
N ARG A 259 -7.34 10.19 2.02
CA ARG A 259 -8.17 11.42 2.02
C ARG A 259 -7.50 12.56 2.79
N SER A 260 -6.94 12.26 3.97
CA SER A 260 -6.22 13.24 4.78
C SER A 260 -4.92 13.67 4.08
N MET A 261 -4.23 12.70 3.48
CA MET A 261 -3.05 12.95 2.65
C MET A 261 -3.36 13.90 1.49
N ALA A 262 -4.47 13.67 0.77
CA ALA A 262 -4.89 14.52 -0.33
C ALA A 262 -5.25 15.94 0.12
N GLU A 263 -5.90 16.09 1.29
CA GLU A 263 -6.19 17.38 1.89
C GLU A 263 -4.92 18.17 2.18
N ASP A 264 -3.90 17.54 2.77
CA ASP A 264 -2.60 18.17 3.04
C ASP A 264 -1.88 18.58 1.74
N ALA A 265 -1.89 17.71 0.72
CA ALA A 265 -1.29 18.00 -0.58
C ALA A 265 -1.97 19.18 -1.29
N VAL A 266 -3.30 19.25 -1.26
CA VAL A 266 -4.06 20.36 -1.86
C VAL A 266 -3.80 21.65 -1.09
N ASN A 267 -3.77 21.61 0.24
CA ASN A 267 -3.43 22.77 1.07
C ASN A 267 -2.01 23.29 0.77
N ALA A 268 -1.04 22.40 0.57
CA ALA A 268 0.31 22.77 0.16
C ALA A 268 0.34 23.36 -1.26
N ALA A 269 -0.40 22.77 -2.20
CA ALA A 269 -0.50 23.30 -3.56
C ALA A 269 -1.08 24.72 -3.60
N ILE A 270 -2.15 24.99 -2.83
CA ILE A 270 -2.74 26.34 -2.72
C ILE A 270 -1.74 27.36 -2.17
N LYS A 271 -0.89 26.94 -1.21
CA LYS A 271 0.16 27.82 -0.65
C LYS A 271 1.29 28.08 -1.66
N SER A 272 1.61 27.09 -2.50
CA SER A 272 2.67 27.21 -3.50
C SER A 272 2.32 28.22 -4.61
N GLY A 273 1.08 28.23 -5.12
CA GLY A 273 0.60 29.24 -6.08
C GLY A 273 -0.41 28.73 -7.10
#